data_AF-A0A955C2L5-F1
#
_entry.id   AF-A0A955C2L5-F1
#
_cell.length_a   1.000
_cell.length_b   1.000
_cell.length_c   1.000
_cell.angle_alpha   90.00
_cell.angle_beta   90.00
_cell.angle_gamma   90.00
#
_symmetry.space_group_name_H-M   'P 1'
#
loop_
_entity.id
_entity.type
_entity.pdbx_description
1 polymer ?
#
loop_
_entity_poly.entity_id
_entity_poly.type
_entity_poly.pdbx_seq_one_letter_code
_entity_poly.pdbx_strand_id
1 'polypeptide(L)'
;MIQEALNHQFFEMMRREHRELTDVIGTLREQLQEKVPAAEALRLSITKLADLALGHFEHEEHGGYLCEVIEQAPRLSERAETLKAQHATMRDDLSQLVELVDQVAAGQMSVNKLRENLNAFLRSLLDHESAENELVQEAYTDDIGSKD
;
A
#
# COMPACT_ATOMS: atom_id res chain seq x y z
N MET A 1 -21.91 -20.96 -2.45
CA MET A 1 -22.09 -20.52 -3.86
C MET A 1 -22.04 -19.00 -4.03
N ILE A 2 -22.93 -18.16 -3.48
CA ILE A 2 -22.82 -16.69 -3.66
C ILE A 2 -21.67 -16.09 -2.81
N GLN A 3 -21.53 -16.50 -1.54
CA GLN A 3 -20.45 -16.02 -0.66
C GLN A 3 -19.04 -16.40 -1.17
N GLU A 4 -18.83 -17.64 -1.61
CA GLU A 4 -17.53 -18.09 -2.15
C GLU A 4 -17.11 -17.34 -3.43
N ALA A 5 -18.07 -16.99 -4.29
CA ALA A 5 -17.80 -16.24 -5.51
C ALA A 5 -17.43 -14.78 -5.22
N LEU A 6 -18.07 -14.17 -4.21
CA LEU A 6 -17.72 -12.84 -3.70
C LEU A 6 -16.33 -12.84 -3.08
N ASN A 7 -16.03 -13.80 -2.20
CA ASN A 7 -14.71 -13.96 -1.59
C ASN A 7 -13.63 -14.10 -2.68
N HIS A 8 -13.88 -14.89 -3.74
CA HIS A 8 -12.92 -15.06 -4.82
C HIS A 8 -12.68 -13.78 -5.63
N GLN A 9 -13.72 -13.05 -6.03
CA GLN A 9 -13.58 -11.78 -6.75
C GLN A 9 -12.82 -10.74 -5.94
N PHE A 10 -13.10 -10.70 -4.64
CA PHE A 10 -12.43 -9.86 -3.67
C PHE A 10 -10.92 -10.16 -3.56
N PHE A 11 -10.54 -11.43 -3.40
CA PHE A 11 -9.13 -11.82 -3.30
C PHE A 11 -8.37 -11.53 -4.61
N GLU A 12 -9.03 -11.67 -5.75
CA GLU A 12 -8.43 -11.37 -7.05
C GLU A 12 -8.23 -9.85 -7.26
N MET A 13 -9.15 -9.02 -6.76
CA MET A 13 -9.00 -7.55 -6.78
C MET A 13 -7.79 -7.12 -5.94
N MET A 14 -7.72 -7.57 -4.69
CA MET A 14 -6.57 -7.32 -3.80
C MET A 14 -5.25 -7.78 -4.42
N ARG A 15 -5.23 -8.99 -4.99
CA ARG A 15 -4.02 -9.51 -5.67
C ARG A 15 -3.60 -8.67 -6.86
N ARG A 16 -4.55 -8.09 -7.61
CA ARG A 16 -4.25 -7.24 -8.75
C ARG A 16 -3.61 -5.93 -8.29
N GLU A 17 -4.21 -5.27 -7.32
CA GLU A 17 -3.73 -3.99 -6.77
C GLU A 17 -2.34 -4.17 -6.16
N HIS A 18 -2.14 -5.22 -5.36
CA HIS A 18 -0.85 -5.55 -4.78
C HIS A 18 0.22 -5.87 -5.83
N ARG A 19 -0.15 -6.52 -6.95
CA ARG A 19 0.78 -6.79 -8.06
C ARG A 19 1.22 -5.50 -8.72
N GLU A 20 0.29 -4.60 -9.03
CA GLU A 20 0.60 -3.31 -9.64
C GLU A 20 1.50 -2.46 -8.74
N LEU A 21 1.24 -2.47 -7.43
CA LEU A 21 2.06 -1.82 -6.42
C LEU A 21 3.47 -2.43 -6.39
N THR A 22 3.57 -3.75 -6.33
CA THR A 22 4.86 -4.48 -6.34
C THR A 22 5.70 -4.19 -7.59
N ASP A 23 5.07 -4.12 -8.77
CA ASP A 23 5.77 -3.84 -10.03
C ASP A 23 6.37 -2.42 -10.04
N VAL A 24 5.63 -1.43 -9.53
CA VAL A 24 6.13 -0.05 -9.40
C VAL A 24 7.25 0.04 -8.37
N ILE A 25 7.12 -0.67 -7.24
CA ILE A 25 8.18 -0.77 -6.22
C ILE A 25 9.45 -1.39 -6.80
N GLY A 26 9.32 -2.45 -7.60
CA GLY A 26 10.44 -3.07 -8.30
C GLY A 26 11.17 -2.08 -9.21
N THR A 27 10.41 -1.37 -10.04
CA THR A 27 10.93 -0.31 -10.93
C THR A 27 11.68 0.78 -10.15
N LEU A 28 11.10 1.25 -9.04
CA LEU A 28 11.73 2.28 -8.19
C LEU A 28 13.02 1.78 -7.55
N ARG A 29 13.05 0.54 -7.08
CA ARG A 29 14.26 -0.07 -6.51
C ARG A 29 15.39 -0.18 -7.53
N GLU A 30 15.07 -0.53 -8.77
CA GLU A 30 16.06 -0.59 -9.86
C GLU A 30 16.63 0.81 -10.16
N GLN A 31 15.76 1.82 -10.31
CA GLN A 31 16.19 3.21 -10.53
C GLN A 31 17.10 3.73 -9.40
N LEU A 32 16.79 3.40 -8.14
CA LEU A 32 17.59 3.81 -6.99
C LEU A 32 18.98 3.17 -6.92
N GLN A 33 19.22 2.04 -7.61
CA GLN A 33 20.53 1.40 -7.68
C GLN A 33 21.48 2.13 -8.64
N GLU A 34 20.95 2.99 -9.52
CA GLU A 34 21.78 3.80 -10.41
C GLU A 34 22.65 4.79 -9.63
N LYS A 35 23.88 5.00 -10.09
CA LYS A 35 24.79 5.99 -9.47
C LYS A 35 24.26 7.41 -9.59
N VAL A 36 23.60 7.71 -10.71
CA VAL A 36 22.98 9.01 -11.01
C VAL A 36 21.62 8.70 -11.64
N PRO A 37 20.56 8.50 -10.84
CA PRO A 37 19.24 8.22 -11.38
C PRO A 37 18.74 9.41 -12.19
N ALA A 38 18.06 9.12 -13.30
CA ALA A 38 17.37 10.15 -14.07
C ALA A 38 16.22 10.72 -13.24
N ALA A 39 16.35 11.99 -12.81
CA ALA A 39 15.39 12.64 -11.91
C ALA A 39 13.95 12.59 -12.44
N GLU A 40 13.76 12.74 -13.75
CA GLU A 40 12.43 12.66 -14.38
C GLU A 40 11.83 11.24 -14.33
N ALA A 41 12.65 10.20 -14.52
CA ALA A 41 12.18 8.82 -14.44
C ALA A 41 11.78 8.46 -13.00
N LEU A 42 12.56 8.94 -12.03
CA LEU A 42 12.28 8.77 -10.60
C LEU A 42 11.01 9.52 -10.19
N ARG A 43 10.82 10.75 -10.69
CA ARG A 43 9.61 11.55 -10.50
C ARG A 43 8.38 10.83 -11.03
N LEU A 44 8.41 10.37 -12.27
CA LEU A 44 7.31 9.63 -12.89
C LEU A 44 6.93 8.39 -12.07
N SER A 45 7.93 7.65 -11.59
CA SER A 45 7.72 6.42 -10.85
C SER A 45 7.17 6.66 -9.44
N ILE A 46 7.64 7.72 -8.77
CA ILE A 46 7.11 8.12 -7.44
C ILE A 46 5.70 8.69 -7.55
N THR A 47 5.40 9.51 -8.56
CA THR A 47 4.03 9.97 -8.82
C THR A 47 3.11 8.79 -9.10
N LYS A 48 3.54 7.82 -9.93
CA LYS A 48 2.75 6.61 -10.18
C LYS A 48 2.51 5.80 -8.90
N LEU A 49 3.52 5.65 -8.03
CA LEU A 49 3.35 5.00 -6.74
C LEU A 49 2.34 5.76 -5.86
N ALA A 50 2.43 7.08 -5.82
CA ALA A 50 1.51 7.92 -5.07
C ALA A 50 0.07 7.73 -5.59
N ASP A 51 -0.16 7.83 -6.89
CA ASP A 51 -1.50 7.68 -7.48
C ASP A 51 -2.10 6.30 -7.15
N LEU A 52 -1.31 5.23 -7.26
CA LEU A 52 -1.75 3.87 -6.94
C LEU A 52 -2.08 3.71 -5.45
N ALA A 53 -1.16 4.11 -4.56
CA ALA A 53 -1.35 3.96 -3.13
C ALA A 53 -2.51 4.82 -2.60
N LEU A 54 -2.64 6.07 -3.09
CA LEU A 54 -3.74 6.95 -2.71
C LEU A 54 -5.09 6.39 -3.18
N GLY A 55 -5.16 5.88 -4.40
CA GLY A 55 -6.36 5.23 -4.92
C GLY A 55 -6.73 3.97 -4.14
N HIS A 56 -5.73 3.18 -3.73
CA HIS A 56 -5.93 2.00 -2.88
C HIS A 56 -6.51 2.38 -1.52
N PHE A 57 -5.89 3.33 -0.80
CA PHE A 57 -6.38 3.79 0.50
C PHE A 57 -7.80 4.37 0.43
N GLU A 58 -8.12 5.12 -0.63
CA GLU A 58 -9.46 5.65 -0.82
C GLU A 58 -10.48 4.54 -1.03
N HIS A 59 -10.14 3.52 -1.83
CA HIS A 59 -10.99 2.37 -2.06
C HIS A 59 -11.28 1.61 -0.77
N GLU A 60 -10.25 1.34 0.03
CA GLU A 60 -10.34 0.61 1.31
C GLU A 60 -11.21 1.33 2.34
N GLU A 61 -11.06 2.66 2.43
CA GLU A 61 -11.78 3.50 3.37
C GLU A 61 -13.26 3.69 2.98
N HIS A 62 -13.58 3.68 1.68
CA HIS A 62 -14.91 4.02 1.15
C HIS A 62 -15.59 2.83 0.49
N GLY A 63 -15.89 1.80 1.28
CA GLY A 63 -16.65 0.64 0.81
C GLY A 63 -15.78 -0.46 0.19
N GLY A 64 -14.47 -0.43 0.46
CA GLY A 64 -13.57 -1.52 0.20
C GLY A 64 -13.63 -2.58 1.30
N TYR A 65 -12.65 -3.48 1.25
CA TYR A 65 -12.71 -4.70 2.03
C TYR A 65 -12.64 -4.55 3.55
N LEU A 66 -12.04 -3.48 4.07
CA LEU A 66 -11.94 -3.25 5.51
C LEU A 66 -13.34 -3.11 6.15
N CYS A 67 -14.29 -2.50 5.44
CA CYS A 67 -15.68 -2.44 5.89
C CYS A 67 -16.31 -3.85 5.95
N GLU A 68 -16.12 -4.67 4.92
CA GLU A 68 -16.65 -6.04 4.87
C GLU A 68 -16.03 -6.94 5.95
N VAL A 69 -14.73 -6.80 6.21
CA VAL A 69 -14.02 -7.52 7.28
C VAL A 69 -14.60 -7.18 8.65
N ILE A 70 -14.91 -5.91 8.92
CA ILE A 70 -15.53 -5.47 10.17
C ILE A 70 -16.95 -6.02 10.31
N GLU A 71 -17.72 -6.05 9.22
CA GLU A 71 -19.08 -6.61 9.22
C GLU A 71 -19.09 -8.11 9.49
N GLN A 72 -18.15 -8.86 8.90
CA GLN A 72 -18.06 -10.32 9.08
C GLN A 72 -17.41 -10.72 10.40
N ALA A 73 -16.37 -10.00 10.83
CA ALA A 73 -15.63 -10.27 12.06
C ALA A 73 -15.48 -9.01 12.92
N PRO A 74 -16.54 -8.57 13.65
CA PRO A 74 -16.51 -7.34 14.45
C PRO A 74 -15.38 -7.27 15.48
N ARG A 75 -14.90 -8.43 15.95
CA ARG A 75 -13.72 -8.57 16.82
C ARG A 75 -12.42 -8.01 16.23
N LEU A 76 -12.35 -7.83 14.90
CA LEU A 76 -11.21 -7.27 14.17
C LEU A 76 -11.27 -5.76 13.99
N SER A 77 -12.35 -5.11 14.43
CA SER A 77 -12.58 -3.67 14.22
C SER A 77 -11.44 -2.78 14.71
N GLU A 78 -10.89 -3.03 15.90
CA GLU A 78 -9.78 -2.24 16.43
C GLU A 78 -8.52 -2.33 15.56
N ARG A 79 -8.21 -3.53 15.04
CA ARG A 79 -7.06 -3.75 14.16
C ARG A 79 -7.30 -3.11 12.79
N ALA A 80 -8.52 -3.21 12.24
CA ALA A 80 -8.90 -2.58 10.98
C ALA A 80 -8.81 -1.04 11.06
N GLU A 81 -9.33 -0.43 12.12
CA GLU A 81 -9.23 1.03 12.32
C GLU A 81 -7.78 1.49 12.55
N THR A 82 -6.95 0.66 13.20
CA THR A 82 -5.52 0.94 13.34
C THR A 82 -4.82 0.97 11.98
N LEU A 83 -5.13 0.03 11.07
CA LEU A 83 -4.57 -0.01 9.72
C LEU A 83 -5.03 1.21 8.91
N LYS A 84 -6.32 1.56 8.93
CA LYS A 84 -6.84 2.78 8.28
C LYS A 84 -6.15 4.04 8.77
N ALA A 85 -5.87 4.13 10.08
CA ALA A 85 -5.16 5.29 10.63
C ALA A 85 -3.73 5.43 10.09
N GLN A 86 -3.08 4.35 9.65
CA GLN A 86 -1.75 4.40 9.03
C GLN A 86 -1.79 5.10 7.67
N HIS A 87 -2.91 5.03 6.94
CA HIS A 87 -3.03 5.67 5.61
C HIS A 87 -2.78 7.18 5.68
N ALA A 88 -3.24 7.86 6.73
CA ALA A 88 -3.00 9.30 6.90
C ALA A 88 -1.49 9.61 6.96
N THR A 89 -0.73 8.84 7.73
CA THR A 89 0.73 8.97 7.80
C THR A 89 1.39 8.67 6.44
N MET A 90 0.95 7.61 5.76
CA MET A 90 1.50 7.23 4.46
C MET A 90 1.20 8.26 3.36
N ARG A 91 0.05 8.93 3.41
CA ARG A 91 -0.28 10.06 2.53
C ARG A 91 0.68 11.22 2.71
N ASP A 92 0.99 11.58 3.96
CA ASP A 92 1.95 12.62 4.28
C ASP A 92 3.36 12.24 3.81
N ASP A 93 3.77 10.98 3.99
CA ASP A 93 5.05 10.46 3.51
C ASP A 93 5.17 10.51 1.98
N LEU A 94 4.10 10.16 1.26
CA LEU A 94 4.05 10.26 -0.21
C LEU A 94 4.18 11.70 -0.70
N SER A 95 3.47 12.65 -0.06
CA SER A 95 3.58 14.07 -0.38
C SER A 95 5.02 14.55 -0.20
N GLN A 96 5.65 14.18 0.92
CA GLN A 96 7.05 14.51 1.18
C GLN A 96 7.97 13.89 0.13
N LEU A 97 7.76 12.62 -0.27
CA LEU A 97 8.59 11.98 -1.30
C LEU A 97 8.54 12.72 -2.64
N VAL A 98 7.38 13.20 -3.05
CA VAL A 98 7.24 14.01 -4.28
C VAL A 98 8.05 15.31 -4.18
N GLU A 99 7.95 16.02 -3.06
CA GLU A 99 8.75 17.24 -2.83
C GLU A 99 10.25 16.95 -2.80
N LEU A 100 10.66 15.85 -2.18
CA LEU A 100 12.05 15.41 -2.08
C LEU A 100 12.64 15.12 -3.48
N VAL A 101 11.85 14.60 -4.42
CA VAL A 101 12.27 14.41 -5.81
C VAL A 101 12.55 15.74 -6.50
N ASP A 102 11.65 16.71 -6.36
CA ASP A 102 11.80 18.02 -6.98
C ASP A 102 13.05 18.74 -6.43
N GLN A 103 13.32 18.61 -5.13
CA GLN A 103 14.54 19.13 -4.51
C GLN A 103 15.82 18.45 -5.02
N VAL A 104 15.79 17.13 -5.26
CA VAL A 104 16.92 16.41 -5.88
C VAL A 104 17.13 16.87 -7.31
N ALA A 105 16.06 17.04 -8.09
CA ALA A 105 16.12 17.52 -9.47
C ALA A 105 16.71 18.94 -9.55
N ALA A 106 16.39 19.80 -8.57
CA ALA A 106 16.94 21.15 -8.43
C ALA A 106 18.39 21.17 -7.87
N GLY A 107 18.98 20.03 -7.52
CA GLY A 107 20.30 19.94 -6.89
C GLY A 107 20.36 20.48 -5.47
N GLN A 108 19.21 20.68 -4.83
CA GLN A 108 19.08 21.23 -3.47
C GLN A 108 19.20 20.15 -2.39
N MET A 109 19.06 18.87 -2.78
CA MET A 109 19.17 17.74 -1.88
C MET A 109 19.93 16.56 -2.50
N SER A 110 20.55 15.75 -1.64
CA SER A 110 21.21 14.52 -2.03
C SER A 110 20.22 13.42 -2.41
N VAL A 111 20.52 12.73 -3.52
CA VAL A 111 19.86 11.48 -3.94
C VAL A 111 19.88 10.43 -2.81
N ASN A 112 20.91 10.41 -1.96
CA ASN A 112 20.96 9.46 -0.84
C ASN A 112 19.84 9.71 0.17
N LYS A 113 19.48 10.98 0.42
CA LYS A 113 18.41 11.32 1.35
C LYS A 113 17.04 10.92 0.80
N LEU A 114 16.82 11.15 -0.49
CA LEU A 114 15.63 10.64 -1.18
C LEU A 114 15.56 9.11 -1.12
N ARG A 115 16.69 8.41 -1.35
CA ARG A 115 16.76 6.94 -1.27
C ARG A 115 16.43 6.42 0.13
N GLU A 116 16.92 7.07 1.19
CA GLU A 116 16.61 6.71 2.57
C GLU A 116 15.11 6.83 2.86
N ASN A 117 14.50 7.98 2.55
CA ASN A 117 13.08 8.21 2.78
C ASN A 117 12.22 7.26 1.95
N LEU A 118 12.55 7.07 0.67
CA LEU A 118 11.80 6.16 -0.19
C LEU A 118 11.90 4.73 0.32
N ASN A 119 13.08 4.25 0.74
CA ASN A 119 13.19 2.91 1.32
C ASN A 119 12.43 2.76 2.64
N ALA A 120 12.36 3.80 3.47
CA ALA A 120 11.58 3.77 4.71
C ALA A 120 10.08 3.65 4.40
N PHE A 121 9.57 4.49 3.49
CA PHE A 121 8.19 4.43 3.03
C PHE A 121 7.84 3.07 2.42
N LEU A 122 8.68 2.55 1.52
CA LEU A 122 8.47 1.25 0.87
C LEU A 122 8.41 0.09 1.87
N ARG A 123 9.16 0.17 2.97
CA ARG A 123 9.07 -0.83 4.05
C ARG A 123 7.74 -0.71 4.78
N SER A 124 7.37 0.50 5.19
CA SER A 124 6.10 0.75 5.87
C SER A 124 4.90 0.29 5.05
N LEU A 125 4.91 0.55 3.75
CA LEU A 125 3.85 0.14 2.84
C LEU A 125 3.75 -1.39 2.72
N LEU A 126 4.88 -2.09 2.57
CA LEU A 126 4.87 -3.56 2.51
C LEU A 126 4.45 -4.22 3.82
N ASP A 127 4.85 -3.66 4.96
CA ASP A 127 4.46 -4.15 6.28
C ASP A 127 2.94 -3.96 6.51
N HIS A 128 2.39 -2.84 6.04
CA HIS A 128 0.97 -2.54 6.08
C HIS A 128 0.13 -3.51 5.25
N GLU A 129 0.51 -3.71 3.98
CA GLU A 129 -0.13 -4.67 3.07
C GLU A 129 -0.13 -6.10 3.62
N SER A 130 0.98 -6.50 4.27
CA SER A 130 1.06 -7.80 4.93
C SER A 130 0.05 -7.90 6.08
N ALA A 131 -0.07 -6.85 6.89
CA ALA A 131 -0.97 -6.81 8.03
C ALA A 131 -2.46 -6.81 7.62
N GLU A 132 -2.79 -6.20 6.48
CA GLU A 132 -4.13 -6.22 5.88
C GLU A 132 -4.48 -7.58 5.30
N ASN A 133 -3.56 -8.20 4.57
CA ASN A 133 -3.76 -9.54 4.03
C ASN A 133 -3.97 -10.57 5.16
N GLU A 134 -3.23 -10.44 6.27
CA GLU A 134 -3.46 -11.25 7.47
C GLU A 134 -4.84 -10.99 8.09
N LEU A 135 -5.26 -9.73 8.20
CA LEU A 135 -6.57 -9.35 8.74
C LEU A 135 -7.71 -9.98 7.92
N VAL A 136 -7.62 -9.87 6.60
CA VAL A 136 -8.56 -10.46 5.66
C VAL A 136 -8.57 -11.99 5.81
N GLN A 137 -7.40 -12.63 5.78
CA GLN A 137 -7.33 -14.09 5.93
C GLN A 137 -7.94 -14.55 7.26
N GLU A 138 -7.68 -13.84 8.35
CA GLU A 138 -8.24 -14.15 9.66
C GLU A 138 -9.77 -14.05 9.65
N ALA A 139 -10.34 -13.01 9.04
CA ALA A 139 -11.79 -12.83 8.93
C ALA A 139 -12.46 -13.99 8.18
N TYR A 140 -11.84 -14.49 7.10
CA TYR A 140 -12.41 -15.53 6.24
C TYR A 140 -12.01 -16.97 6.60
N THR A 141 -10.98 -17.17 7.42
CA THR A 141 -10.53 -18.51 7.85
C THR A 141 -11.19 -18.95 9.16
N ASP A 142 -11.44 -18.04 10.10
CA ASP A 142 -12.10 -18.36 11.38
C ASP A 142 -13.60 -18.67 11.22
N ASP A 143 -14.26 -18.16 10.17
CA ASP A 143 -15.67 -18.45 9.89
C ASP A 143 -15.93 -19.93 9.51
N ILE A 144 -14.86 -20.69 9.20
CA ILE A 144 -14.93 -22.14 8.93
C ILE A 144 -14.80 -22.98 10.23
N GLY A 145 -14.45 -22.37 11.36
CA GLY A 145 -14.07 -23.08 12.59
C GLY A 145 -15.20 -23.44 13.58
N SER A 146 -16.43 -22.91 13.43
CA SER A 146 -17.50 -23.17 14.41
C SER A 146 -18.49 -24.23 13.93
N LYS A 147 -18.07 -25.49 13.92
CA LYS A 147 -18.97 -26.65 13.94
C LYS A 147 -18.55 -27.60 15.06
N ASP A 148 -19.17 -27.43 16.22
CA ASP A 148 -19.44 -28.50 17.19
C ASP A 148 -20.95 -28.66 17.32
#